data_AF-A0A2W0H8C5-F1
#
_entry.id   AF-A0A2W0H8C5-F1
#
_cell.length_a   1.000
_cell.length_b   1.000
_cell.length_c   1.000
_cell.angle_alpha   90.00
_cell.angle_beta   90.00
_cell.angle_gamma   90.00
#
_symmetry.space_group_name_H-M   'P 1'
#
loop_
_entity.id
_entity.type
_entity.pdbx_description
1 polymer ?
#
loop_
_entity_poly.entity_id
_entity_poly.type
_entity_poly.pdbx_seq_one_letter_code
_entity_poly.pdbx_strand_id
1 'polypeptide(L)'
;MGACEEPAAQEDATAASAEAEDIEAEDKAKQEEVKKAEEQAKKEQEEQEAKEAEEQAQREQEEQEAKEQAKKEEEEKEKEKAKIEEEERKAKEEEERKAKEEEERKAKEEEERKAKEEEERKAKEEEERKAKEEEERKAKEEEERKAKEEEERKAKEAEKASVTVSQEQAVRMAQDYLSYMAFSKSRLIEQLEFEGFTTEDAKYGVENITVDWREQAVIMAQEYLDYTSFSRQGLIDQLIYEGFSKEHATYAVDQVGL
;
A
#
# COMPACT_ATOMS: atom_id res chain seq x y z
N MET A 1 -173.44 -11.24 2.54
CA MET A 1 -174.45 -11.88 3.42
C MET A 1 -173.87 -13.18 3.88
N GLY A 2 -174.03 -13.50 5.17
CA GLY A 2 -173.79 -14.84 5.72
C GLY A 2 -172.32 -15.04 6.08
N ALA A 3 -171.93 -14.78 7.34
CA ALA A 3 -172.15 -15.67 8.49
C ALA A 3 -171.20 -16.87 8.39
N CYS A 4 -170.23 -16.94 9.30
CA CYS A 4 -170.31 -17.82 10.49
C CYS A 4 -169.59 -19.13 10.17
N GLU A 5 -168.91 -19.83 11.06
CA GLU A 5 -168.46 -19.63 12.43
C GLU A 5 -167.44 -20.78 12.62
N GLU A 6 -166.69 -20.71 13.71
CA GLU A 6 -165.98 -21.80 14.42
C GLU A 6 -166.79 -23.13 14.57
N PRO A 7 -166.29 -24.22 15.22
CA PRO A 7 -164.95 -24.52 15.77
C PRO A 7 -164.48 -26.02 15.69
N ALA A 8 -163.28 -26.24 16.24
CA ALA A 8 -162.85 -27.33 17.14
C ALA A 8 -162.32 -28.71 16.67
N ALA A 9 -161.23 -29.07 17.37
CA ALA A 9 -160.87 -30.37 18.00
C ALA A 9 -159.95 -31.38 17.26
N GLN A 10 -158.68 -31.41 17.72
CA GLN A 10 -157.93 -32.49 18.39
C GLN A 10 -157.70 -33.90 17.76
N GLU A 11 -156.45 -34.35 18.01
CA GLU A 11 -155.89 -35.72 18.10
C GLU A 11 -155.11 -36.31 16.89
N ASP A 12 -153.98 -36.92 17.26
CA ASP A 12 -153.28 -38.09 16.69
C ASP A 12 -151.99 -37.93 15.85
N ALA A 13 -151.08 -38.87 16.11
CA ALA A 13 -149.65 -38.83 15.94
C ALA A 13 -149.19 -39.42 14.60
N THR A 14 -148.12 -38.86 14.03
CA THR A 14 -147.09 -39.61 13.27
C THR A 14 -145.86 -38.72 13.14
N ALA A 15 -144.92 -38.94 14.05
CA ALA A 15 -143.62 -38.30 14.11
C ALA A 15 -142.65 -38.85 13.04
N ALA A 16 -141.68 -38.00 12.69
CA ALA A 16 -140.35 -38.32 12.17
C ALA A 16 -140.26 -38.87 10.72
N SER A 17 -140.14 -37.98 9.73
CA SER A 17 -139.36 -38.25 8.49
C SER A 17 -139.11 -37.03 7.59
N ALA A 18 -139.66 -35.84 7.88
CA ALA A 18 -139.57 -34.67 6.98
C ALA A 18 -138.80 -33.45 7.54
N GLU A 19 -138.27 -33.53 8.77
CA GLU A 19 -137.33 -32.56 9.37
C GLU A 19 -135.89 -33.10 9.49
N ALA A 20 -135.62 -34.30 8.97
CA ALA A 20 -134.30 -34.95 9.01
C ALA A 20 -133.43 -34.65 7.77
N GLU A 21 -134.02 -34.42 6.58
CA GLU A 21 -133.23 -34.22 5.35
C GLU A 21 -132.75 -32.77 5.15
N ASP A 22 -133.33 -31.77 5.81
CA ASP A 22 -132.92 -30.35 5.72
C ASP A 22 -131.86 -29.96 6.77
N ILE A 23 -131.87 -30.60 7.94
CA ILE A 23 -130.80 -30.49 8.96
C ILE A 23 -129.54 -31.24 8.48
N GLU A 24 -129.69 -32.39 7.82
CA GLU A 24 -128.57 -33.18 7.29
C GLU A 24 -127.89 -32.50 6.09
N ALA A 25 -128.60 -31.68 5.31
CA ALA A 25 -128.04 -30.85 4.25
C ALA A 25 -127.27 -29.63 4.80
N GLU A 26 -127.79 -28.94 5.82
CA GLU A 26 -127.11 -27.82 6.47
C GLU A 26 -125.87 -28.26 7.28
N ASP A 27 -125.92 -29.42 7.95
CA ASP A 27 -124.80 -29.95 8.73
C ASP A 27 -123.69 -30.49 7.81
N LYS A 28 -124.05 -31.05 6.65
CA LYS A 28 -123.08 -31.42 5.61
C LYS A 28 -122.44 -30.20 4.95
N ALA A 29 -123.20 -29.13 4.70
CA ALA A 29 -122.65 -27.87 4.20
C ALA A 29 -121.73 -27.19 5.22
N LYS A 30 -122.08 -27.22 6.52
CA LYS A 30 -121.21 -26.74 7.61
C LYS A 30 -119.96 -27.60 7.79
N GLN A 31 -120.06 -28.93 7.66
CA GLN A 31 -118.89 -29.81 7.67
C GLN A 31 -117.98 -29.60 6.45
N GLU A 32 -118.54 -29.29 5.28
CA GLU A 32 -117.75 -29.01 4.08
C GLU A 32 -117.05 -27.65 4.18
N GLU A 33 -117.70 -26.63 4.74
CA GLU A 33 -117.10 -25.33 5.07
C GLU A 33 -116.01 -25.45 6.14
N VAL A 34 -116.23 -26.24 7.19
CA VAL A 34 -115.22 -26.51 8.23
C VAL A 34 -114.03 -27.28 7.65
N LYS A 35 -114.25 -28.31 6.82
CA LYS A 35 -113.16 -29.01 6.13
C LYS A 35 -112.36 -28.09 5.21
N LYS A 36 -113.04 -27.20 4.49
CA LYS A 36 -112.40 -26.23 3.62
C LYS A 36 -111.61 -25.18 4.41
N ALA A 37 -112.12 -24.76 5.58
CA ALA A 37 -111.42 -23.88 6.51
C ALA A 37 -110.21 -24.58 7.17
N GLU A 38 -110.32 -25.85 7.55
CA GLU A 38 -109.21 -26.66 8.07
C GLU A 38 -108.15 -26.93 7.01
N GLU A 39 -108.54 -27.22 5.77
CA GLU A 39 -107.62 -27.39 4.63
C GLU A 39 -106.92 -26.07 4.28
N GLN A 40 -107.64 -24.94 4.33
CA GLN A 40 -107.04 -23.62 4.14
C GLN A 40 -106.08 -23.27 5.29
N ALA A 41 -106.46 -23.51 6.54
CA ALA A 41 -105.60 -23.28 7.70
C ALA A 41 -104.34 -24.17 7.66
N LYS A 42 -104.48 -25.43 7.25
CA LYS A 42 -103.35 -26.35 7.07
C LYS A 42 -102.42 -25.88 5.95
N LYS A 43 -102.98 -25.40 4.84
CA LYS A 43 -102.19 -24.85 3.73
C LYS A 43 -101.49 -23.55 4.12
N GLU A 44 -102.13 -22.68 4.90
CA GLU A 44 -101.51 -21.46 5.44
C GLU A 44 -100.42 -21.79 6.46
N GLN A 45 -100.61 -22.82 7.30
CA GLN A 45 -99.58 -23.32 8.21
C GLN A 45 -98.39 -23.92 7.45
N GLU A 46 -98.62 -24.77 6.45
CA GLU A 46 -97.56 -25.33 5.60
C GLU A 46 -96.82 -24.23 4.82
N GLU A 47 -97.51 -23.17 4.39
CA GLU A 47 -96.88 -22.01 3.73
C GLU A 47 -96.06 -21.16 4.72
N GLN A 48 -96.51 -20.99 5.97
CA GLN A 48 -95.74 -20.31 7.02
C GLN A 48 -94.50 -21.12 7.41
N GLU A 49 -94.64 -22.44 7.60
CA GLU A 49 -93.52 -23.34 7.88
C GLU A 49 -92.52 -23.38 6.72
N ALA A 50 -92.99 -23.35 5.48
CA ALA A 50 -92.11 -23.26 4.30
C ALA A 50 -91.36 -21.92 4.23
N LYS A 51 -92.01 -20.80 4.54
CA LYS A 51 -91.37 -19.47 4.58
C LYS A 51 -90.35 -19.35 5.72
N GLU A 52 -90.67 -19.89 6.89
CA GLU A 52 -89.75 -19.90 8.03
C GLU A 52 -88.54 -20.81 7.76
N ALA A 53 -88.75 -21.96 7.11
CA ALA A 53 -87.65 -22.84 6.69
C ALA A 53 -86.79 -22.20 5.59
N GLU A 54 -87.37 -21.47 4.64
CA GLU A 54 -86.63 -20.71 3.62
C GLU A 54 -85.82 -19.57 4.24
N GLU A 55 -86.41 -18.82 5.18
CA GLU A 55 -85.73 -17.75 5.90
C GLU A 55 -84.60 -18.30 6.79
N GLN A 56 -84.80 -19.44 7.46
CA GLN A 56 -83.75 -20.10 8.23
C GLN A 56 -82.61 -20.59 7.32
N ALA A 57 -82.93 -21.17 6.17
CA ALA A 57 -81.93 -21.59 5.19
C ALA A 57 -81.13 -20.41 4.62
N GLN A 58 -81.79 -19.27 4.36
CA GLN A 58 -81.11 -18.04 3.93
C GLN A 58 -80.18 -17.49 5.03
N ARG A 59 -80.63 -17.44 6.28
CA ARG A 59 -79.79 -17.00 7.41
C ARG A 59 -78.59 -17.92 7.65
N GLU A 60 -78.77 -19.24 7.53
CA GLU A 60 -77.66 -20.20 7.64
C GLU A 60 -76.66 -20.05 6.48
N GLN A 61 -77.13 -19.79 5.26
CA GLN A 61 -76.27 -19.52 4.11
C GLN A 61 -75.48 -18.21 4.31
N GLU A 62 -76.15 -17.13 4.71
CA GLU A 62 -75.50 -15.85 5.01
C GLU A 62 -74.48 -15.97 6.16
N GLU A 63 -74.78 -16.76 7.20
CA GLU A 63 -73.85 -17.03 8.30
C GLU A 63 -72.63 -17.83 7.84
N GLN A 64 -72.80 -18.83 6.96
CA GLN A 64 -71.69 -19.59 6.38
C GLN A 64 -70.81 -18.72 5.48
N GLU A 65 -71.40 -17.88 4.64
CA GLU A 65 -70.68 -16.93 3.78
C GLU A 65 -69.92 -15.89 4.62
N ALA A 66 -70.54 -15.35 5.68
CA ALA A 66 -69.89 -14.44 6.61
C ALA A 66 -68.70 -15.08 7.35
N LYS A 67 -68.83 -16.35 7.78
CA LYS A 67 -67.73 -17.11 8.41
C LYS A 67 -66.59 -17.39 7.43
N GLU A 68 -66.91 -17.71 6.17
CA GLU A 68 -65.88 -17.93 5.14
C GLU A 68 -65.14 -16.63 4.79
N GLN A 69 -65.87 -15.51 4.69
CA GLN A 69 -65.26 -14.21 4.45
C GLN A 69 -64.36 -13.78 5.62
N ALA A 70 -64.82 -13.95 6.86
CA ALA A 70 -64.02 -13.67 8.05
C ALA A 70 -62.75 -14.52 8.10
N LYS A 71 -62.84 -15.81 7.76
CA LYS A 71 -61.68 -16.71 7.71
C LYS A 71 -60.68 -16.32 6.61
N LYS A 72 -61.15 -15.92 5.42
CA LYS A 72 -60.29 -15.44 4.32
C LYS A 72 -59.58 -14.14 4.70
N GLU A 73 -60.27 -13.23 5.36
CA GLU A 73 -59.68 -11.96 5.82
C GLU A 73 -58.64 -12.19 6.93
N GLU A 74 -58.86 -13.14 7.84
CA GLU A 74 -57.87 -13.54 8.85
C GLU A 74 -56.62 -14.18 8.21
N GLU A 75 -56.81 -15.10 7.26
CA GLU A 75 -55.71 -15.74 6.53
C GLU A 75 -54.90 -14.72 5.68
N GLU A 76 -55.57 -13.74 5.08
CA GLU A 76 -54.91 -12.66 4.34
C GLU A 76 -54.11 -11.74 5.26
N LYS A 77 -54.66 -11.36 6.42
CA LYS A 77 -53.94 -10.59 7.45
C LYS A 77 -52.74 -11.34 8.00
N GLU A 78 -52.85 -12.66 8.19
CA GLU A 78 -51.72 -13.49 8.62
C GLU A 78 -50.63 -13.55 7.56
N LYS A 79 -51.00 -13.72 6.28
CA LYS A 79 -50.06 -13.69 5.15
C LYS A 79 -49.39 -12.33 4.99
N GLU A 80 -50.12 -11.24 5.16
CA GLU A 80 -49.57 -9.88 5.11
C GLU A 80 -48.61 -9.63 6.29
N LYS A 81 -48.99 -10.02 7.50
CA LYS A 81 -48.12 -9.95 8.68
C LYS A 81 -46.85 -10.78 8.50
N ALA A 82 -46.94 -11.99 7.96
CA ALA A 82 -45.79 -12.85 7.69
C ALA A 82 -44.85 -12.26 6.63
N LYS A 83 -45.39 -11.60 5.59
CA LYS A 83 -44.56 -10.89 4.59
C LYS A 83 -43.84 -9.69 5.18
N ILE A 84 -44.52 -8.88 6.00
CA ILE A 84 -43.93 -7.73 6.68
C ILE A 84 -42.82 -8.20 7.63
N GLU A 85 -43.05 -9.26 8.41
CA GLU A 85 -42.05 -9.82 9.32
C GLU A 85 -40.83 -10.40 8.56
N GLU A 86 -41.05 -11.04 7.41
CA GLU A 86 -39.96 -11.54 6.56
C GLU A 86 -39.14 -10.38 5.95
N GLU A 87 -39.79 -9.33 5.49
CA GLU A 87 -39.14 -8.13 4.94
C GLU A 87 -38.36 -7.38 6.02
N GLU A 88 -38.93 -7.21 7.22
CA GLU A 88 -38.26 -6.60 8.37
C GLU A 88 -37.04 -7.42 8.81
N ARG A 89 -37.14 -8.77 8.81
CA ARG A 89 -36.00 -9.64 9.10
C ARG A 89 -34.90 -9.50 8.06
N LYS A 90 -35.23 -9.46 6.76
CA LYS A 90 -34.25 -9.26 5.68
C LYS A 90 -33.59 -7.88 5.76
N ALA A 91 -34.35 -6.84 6.09
CA ALA A 91 -33.82 -5.49 6.28
C ALA A 91 -32.84 -5.43 7.46
N LYS A 92 -33.19 -6.03 8.61
CA LYS A 92 -32.31 -6.12 9.78
C LYS A 92 -31.04 -6.94 9.51
N GLU A 93 -31.17 -8.07 8.81
CA GLU A 93 -30.02 -8.91 8.44
C GLU A 93 -29.07 -8.19 7.46
N GLU A 94 -29.62 -7.43 6.50
CA GLU A 94 -28.81 -6.62 5.58
C GLU A 94 -28.12 -5.45 6.29
N GLU A 95 -28.78 -4.78 7.22
CA GLU A 95 -28.20 -3.72 8.04
C GLU A 95 -27.09 -4.26 8.96
N GLU A 96 -27.32 -5.41 9.63
CA GLU A 96 -26.31 -6.07 10.45
C GLU A 96 -25.10 -6.53 9.61
N ARG A 97 -25.33 -7.05 8.40
CA ARG A 97 -24.26 -7.41 7.47
C ARG A 97 -23.44 -6.19 7.06
N LYS A 98 -24.09 -5.07 6.72
CA LYS A 98 -23.41 -3.81 6.36
C LYS A 98 -22.62 -3.24 7.53
N ALA A 99 -23.17 -3.30 8.75
CA ALA A 99 -22.47 -2.86 9.96
C ALA A 99 -21.23 -3.71 10.24
N LYS A 100 -21.33 -5.04 10.14
CA LYS A 100 -20.19 -5.96 10.30
C LYS A 100 -19.14 -5.78 9.20
N GLU A 101 -19.55 -5.61 7.95
CA GLU A 101 -18.63 -5.36 6.84
C GLU A 101 -17.91 -4.01 6.98
N GLU A 102 -18.59 -2.97 7.46
CA GLU A 102 -17.97 -1.67 7.73
C GLU A 102 -16.99 -1.73 8.91
N GLU A 103 -17.33 -2.45 9.99
CA GLU A 103 -16.44 -2.69 11.13
C GLU A 103 -15.20 -3.50 10.71
N GLU A 104 -15.38 -4.59 9.95
CA GLU A 104 -14.26 -5.39 9.42
C GLU A 104 -13.37 -4.57 8.47
N ARG A 105 -13.96 -3.72 7.62
CA ARG A 105 -13.20 -2.82 6.74
C ARG A 105 -12.39 -1.80 7.55
N LYS A 106 -12.98 -1.19 8.58
CA LYS A 106 -12.29 -0.25 9.48
C LYS A 106 -11.16 -0.94 10.26
N ALA A 107 -11.37 -2.17 10.72
CA ALA A 107 -10.35 -2.96 11.40
C ALA A 107 -9.17 -3.29 10.47
N LYS A 108 -9.44 -3.74 9.23
CA LYS A 108 -8.40 -4.00 8.22
C LYS A 108 -7.65 -2.74 7.80
N GLU A 109 -8.35 -1.61 7.63
CA GLU A 109 -7.74 -0.33 7.30
C GLU A 109 -6.84 0.19 8.44
N GLU A 110 -7.25 0.01 9.70
CA GLU A 110 -6.43 0.36 10.86
C GLU A 110 -5.19 -0.54 10.99
N GLU A 111 -5.32 -1.84 10.75
CA GLU A 111 -4.21 -2.79 10.74
C GLU A 111 -3.22 -2.48 9.61
N GLU A 112 -3.70 -2.23 8.39
CA GLU A 112 -2.88 -1.84 7.24
C GLU A 112 -2.16 -0.51 7.49
N ARG A 113 -2.83 0.46 8.13
CA ARG A 113 -2.21 1.74 8.50
C ARG A 113 -1.09 1.54 9.53
N LYS A 114 -1.31 0.72 10.56
CA LYS A 114 -0.29 0.40 11.57
C LYS A 114 0.90 -0.34 10.95
N ALA A 115 0.65 -1.26 10.02
CA ALA A 115 1.71 -1.97 9.31
C ALA A 115 2.55 -1.01 8.44
N LYS A 116 1.90 -0.11 7.68
CA LYS A 116 2.61 0.91 6.87
C LYS A 116 3.38 1.90 7.73
N GLU A 117 2.82 2.34 8.86
CA GLU A 117 3.48 3.25 9.79
C GLU A 117 4.71 2.59 10.46
N GLU A 118 4.62 1.31 10.81
CA GLU A 118 5.76 0.55 11.35
C GLU A 118 6.85 0.32 10.29
N GLU A 119 6.49 0.01 9.05
CA GLU A 119 7.43 -0.12 7.93
C GLU A 119 8.13 1.20 7.62
N GLU A 120 7.38 2.31 7.56
CA GLU A 120 7.94 3.66 7.35
C GLU A 120 8.87 4.06 8.49
N ARG A 121 8.53 3.73 9.75
CA ARG A 121 9.40 3.98 10.91
C ARG A 121 10.70 3.19 10.82
N LYS A 122 10.65 1.90 10.46
CA LYS A 122 11.84 1.05 10.27
C LYS A 122 12.72 1.57 9.13
N ALA A 123 12.13 2.01 8.02
CA ALA A 123 12.85 2.60 6.90
C ALA A 123 13.58 3.90 7.30
N LYS A 124 12.89 4.81 8.02
CA LYS A 124 13.49 6.05 8.54
C LYS A 124 14.60 5.79 9.56
N GLU A 125 14.42 4.82 10.46
CA GLU A 125 15.44 4.44 11.44
C GLU A 125 16.68 3.82 10.78
N GLU A 126 16.49 2.99 9.74
CA GLU A 126 17.61 2.43 8.97
C GLU A 126 18.37 3.50 8.16
N GLU A 127 17.65 4.46 7.56
CA GLU A 127 18.24 5.59 6.85
C GLU A 127 19.05 6.49 7.80
N GLU A 128 18.50 6.83 8.98
CA GLU A 128 19.19 7.61 10.01
C GLU A 128 20.44 6.90 10.53
N ARG A 129 20.38 5.56 10.72
CA ARG A 129 21.55 4.77 11.12
C ARG A 129 22.65 4.78 10.05
N LYS A 130 22.29 4.63 8.78
CA LYS A 130 23.25 4.70 7.66
C LYS A 130 23.88 6.09 7.54
N ALA A 131 23.11 7.15 7.75
CA ALA A 131 23.63 8.52 7.75
C ALA A 131 24.64 8.76 8.89
N LYS A 132 24.32 8.32 10.12
CA LYS A 132 25.25 8.42 11.27
C LYS A 132 26.51 7.58 11.09
N GLU A 133 26.39 6.37 10.55
CA GLU A 133 27.54 5.50 10.27
C GLU A 133 28.45 6.09 9.18
N GLU A 134 27.87 6.71 8.14
CA GLU A 134 28.65 7.40 7.10
C GLU A 134 29.35 8.66 7.64
N GLU A 135 28.69 9.43 8.50
CA GLU A 135 29.28 10.60 9.16
C GLU A 135 30.43 10.20 10.09
N GLU A 136 30.25 9.15 10.91
CA GLU A 136 31.29 8.61 11.79
C GLU A 136 32.49 8.08 10.98
N ARG A 137 32.23 7.40 9.85
CA ARG A 137 33.30 6.92 8.96
C ARG A 137 34.09 8.08 8.35
N LYS A 138 33.40 9.14 7.89
CA LYS A 138 34.06 10.35 7.35
C LYS A 138 34.88 11.06 8.42
N ALA A 139 34.39 11.14 9.65
CA ALA A 139 35.13 11.73 10.77
C ALA A 139 36.41 10.93 11.10
N LYS A 140 36.31 9.59 11.16
CA LYS A 140 37.46 8.70 11.39
C LYS A 140 38.48 8.76 10.24
N GLU A 141 38.02 8.81 9.00
CA GLU A 141 38.88 8.93 7.82
C GLU A 141 39.60 10.30 7.79
N GLU A 142 38.91 11.38 8.17
CA GLU A 142 39.53 12.71 8.28
C GLU A 142 40.55 12.78 9.42
N GLU A 143 40.26 12.17 10.58
CA GLU A 143 41.20 12.06 11.70
C GLU A 143 42.44 11.24 11.32
N GLU A 144 42.26 10.08 10.67
CA GLU A 144 43.36 9.25 10.18
C GLU A 144 44.20 9.97 9.12
N ARG A 145 43.57 10.73 8.22
CA ARG A 145 44.28 11.55 7.23
C ARG A 145 45.10 12.64 7.91
N LYS A 146 44.55 13.33 8.90
CA LYS A 146 45.28 14.36 9.68
C LYS A 146 46.45 13.74 10.46
N ALA A 147 46.28 12.54 11.02
CA ALA A 147 47.34 11.82 11.70
C ALA A 147 48.48 11.43 10.74
N LYS A 148 48.15 10.89 9.55
CA LYS A 148 49.13 10.55 8.51
C LYS A 148 49.85 11.78 7.96
N GLU A 149 49.13 12.88 7.75
CA GLU A 149 49.72 14.15 7.30
C GLU A 149 50.64 14.76 8.38
N GLU A 150 50.26 14.67 9.66
CA GLU A 150 51.12 15.12 10.76
C GLU A 150 52.37 14.23 10.91
N GLU A 151 52.25 12.91 10.73
CA GLU A 151 53.37 11.98 10.73
C GLU A 151 54.31 12.23 9.54
N GLU A 152 53.77 12.42 8.33
CA GLU A 152 54.57 12.76 7.14
C GLU A 152 55.26 14.12 7.29
N ARG A 153 54.57 15.11 7.88
CA ARG A 153 55.17 16.41 8.19
C ARG A 153 56.30 16.28 9.21
N LYS A 154 56.10 15.49 10.27
CA LYS A 154 57.14 15.20 11.27
C LYS A 154 58.31 14.43 10.67
N ALA A 155 58.06 13.51 9.73
CA ALA A 155 59.11 12.78 9.02
C ALA A 155 59.94 13.72 8.12
N LYS A 156 59.29 14.60 7.34
CA LYS A 156 59.98 15.61 6.51
C LYS A 156 60.71 16.67 7.34
N GLU A 157 60.16 17.03 8.50
CA GLU A 157 60.81 17.96 9.43
C GLU A 157 62.01 17.31 10.12
N ALA A 158 61.91 16.04 10.52
CA ALA A 158 63.03 15.27 11.06
C ALA A 158 64.13 15.04 10.02
N GLU A 159 63.78 14.80 8.75
CA GLU A 159 64.72 14.71 7.64
C GLU A 159 65.47 16.03 7.45
N LYS A 160 64.77 17.17 7.44
CA LYS A 160 65.40 18.50 7.36
C LYS A 160 66.25 18.84 8.58
N ALA A 161 65.84 18.41 9.78
CA ALA A 161 66.62 18.59 11.00
C ALA A 161 67.84 17.64 11.08
N SER A 162 67.84 16.56 10.30
CA SER A 162 68.95 15.62 10.20
C SER A 162 70.05 16.07 9.24
N VAL A 163 69.81 17.11 8.44
CA VAL A 163 70.83 17.68 7.55
C VAL A 163 71.98 18.20 8.39
N THR A 164 73.14 17.58 8.22
CA THR A 164 74.31 17.95 9.00
C THR A 164 74.96 19.21 8.43
N VAL A 165 75.69 19.96 9.25
CA VAL A 165 76.50 21.09 8.76
C VAL A 165 77.47 20.63 7.65
N SER A 166 78.00 19.41 7.76
CA SER A 166 78.86 18.80 6.73
C SER A 166 78.14 18.66 5.38
N GLN A 167 76.91 18.13 5.40
CA GLN A 167 76.07 18.00 4.20
C GLN A 167 75.79 19.34 3.53
N GLU A 168 75.49 20.40 4.30
CA GLU A 168 75.32 21.74 3.73
C GLU A 168 76.61 22.30 3.13
N GLN A 169 77.77 22.05 3.75
CA GLN A 169 79.06 22.46 3.19
C GLN A 169 79.37 21.71 1.89
N ALA A 170 79.02 20.42 1.81
CA ALA A 170 79.17 19.62 0.60
C ALA A 170 78.33 20.20 -0.56
N VAL A 171 77.08 20.62 -0.30
CA VAL A 171 76.22 21.29 -1.30
C VAL A 171 76.88 22.58 -1.80
N ARG A 172 77.34 23.45 -0.89
CA ARG A 172 77.96 24.73 -1.27
C ARG A 172 79.22 24.50 -2.12
N MET A 173 80.07 23.57 -1.70
CA MET A 173 81.29 23.29 -2.46
C MET A 173 81.04 22.59 -3.79
N ALA A 174 80.01 21.75 -3.89
CA ALA A 174 79.57 21.19 -5.16
C ALA A 174 79.18 22.30 -6.15
N GLN A 175 78.43 23.31 -5.68
CA GLN A 175 78.06 24.49 -6.47
C GLN A 175 79.27 25.33 -6.86
N ASP A 176 80.20 25.57 -5.91
CA ASP A 176 81.42 26.32 -6.16
C ASP A 176 82.29 25.63 -7.22
N TYR A 177 82.45 24.30 -7.16
CA TYR A 177 83.18 23.53 -8.16
C TYR A 177 82.57 23.65 -9.56
N LEU A 178 81.24 23.48 -9.67
CA LEU A 178 80.54 23.61 -10.95
C LEU A 178 80.55 25.04 -11.50
N SER A 179 80.79 26.05 -10.65
CA SER A 179 80.97 27.43 -11.11
C SER A 179 82.35 27.68 -11.73
N TYR A 180 83.35 26.87 -11.37
CA TYR A 180 84.73 27.03 -11.82
C TYR A 180 85.06 26.14 -13.02
N MET A 181 84.56 24.91 -13.04
CA MET A 181 84.82 23.94 -14.11
C MET A 181 83.66 22.95 -14.24
N ALA A 182 83.54 22.34 -15.42
CA ALA A 182 82.54 21.31 -15.63
C ALA A 182 82.89 20.03 -14.86
N PHE A 183 81.85 19.32 -14.39
CA PHE A 183 82.01 17.99 -13.81
C PHE A 183 80.86 17.07 -14.21
N SER A 184 81.13 15.76 -14.30
CA SER A 184 80.08 14.76 -14.26
C SER A 184 79.59 14.54 -12.83
N LYS A 185 78.37 13.99 -12.67
CA LYS A 185 77.80 13.70 -11.35
C LYS A 185 78.75 12.84 -10.51
N SER A 186 79.34 11.79 -11.10
CA SER A 186 80.26 10.89 -10.39
C SER A 186 81.58 11.56 -10.05
N ARG A 187 82.18 12.33 -10.98
CA ARG A 187 83.44 13.02 -10.72
C ARG A 187 83.30 14.12 -9.67
N LEU A 188 82.17 14.81 -9.63
CA LEU A 188 81.92 15.81 -8.59
C LEU A 188 81.83 15.16 -7.21
N ILE A 189 81.20 13.98 -7.09
CA ILE A 189 81.17 13.21 -5.84
C ILE A 189 82.60 12.82 -5.44
N GLU A 190 83.39 12.25 -6.37
CA GLU A 190 84.80 11.90 -6.12
C GLU A 190 85.64 13.12 -5.70
N GLN A 191 85.39 14.28 -6.31
CA GLN A 191 86.07 15.52 -5.95
C GLN A 191 85.75 15.94 -4.52
N LEU A 192 84.48 15.88 -4.10
CA LEU A 192 84.11 16.19 -2.71
C LEU A 192 84.67 15.16 -1.73
N GLU A 193 84.75 13.88 -2.08
CA GLU A 193 85.43 12.88 -1.25
C GLU A 193 86.93 13.20 -1.11
N PHE A 194 87.56 13.69 -2.17
CA PHE A 194 88.95 14.18 -2.12
C PHE A 194 89.12 15.41 -1.23
N GLU A 195 88.13 16.31 -1.17
CA GLU A 195 88.08 17.44 -0.22
C GLU A 195 87.89 17.00 1.25
N GLY A 196 87.68 15.70 1.48
CA GLY A 196 87.56 15.12 2.82
C GLY A 196 86.12 14.96 3.31
N PHE A 197 85.12 15.12 2.43
CA PHE A 197 83.74 14.75 2.77
C PHE A 197 83.62 13.24 2.84
N THR A 198 82.72 12.77 3.70
CA THR A 198 82.32 11.37 3.66
C THR A 198 81.57 11.09 2.36
N THR A 199 81.60 9.84 1.88
CA THR A 199 80.81 9.42 0.72
C THR A 199 79.32 9.78 0.86
N GLU A 200 78.78 9.73 2.08
CA GLU A 200 77.39 10.09 2.36
C GLU A 200 77.15 11.60 2.16
N ASP A 201 78.02 12.46 2.70
CA ASP A 201 77.90 13.91 2.57
C ASP A 201 78.16 14.39 1.14
N ALA A 202 79.14 13.80 0.45
CA ALA A 202 79.45 14.12 -0.94
C ALA A 202 78.27 13.78 -1.87
N LYS A 203 77.67 12.59 -1.72
CA LYS A 203 76.46 12.21 -2.45
C LYS A 203 75.30 13.14 -2.13
N TYR A 204 75.07 13.42 -0.85
CA TYR A 204 74.04 14.38 -0.43
C TYR A 204 74.25 15.75 -1.10
N GLY A 205 75.49 16.26 -1.10
CA GLY A 205 75.86 17.51 -1.72
C GLY A 205 75.47 17.58 -3.19
N VAL A 206 75.86 16.56 -3.96
CA VAL A 206 75.61 16.50 -5.41
C VAL A 206 74.15 16.19 -5.76
N GLU A 207 73.39 15.54 -4.87
CA GLU A 207 71.98 15.24 -5.09
C GLU A 207 71.03 16.39 -4.75
N ASN A 208 71.48 17.31 -3.89
CA ASN A 208 70.69 18.45 -3.43
C ASN A 208 71.02 19.77 -4.16
N ILE A 209 71.72 19.69 -5.30
CA ILE A 209 71.95 20.82 -6.21
C ILE A 209 71.07 20.69 -7.45
N THR A 210 70.63 21.83 -7.99
CA THR A 210 69.86 21.89 -9.24
C THR A 210 70.81 22.14 -10.40
N VAL A 211 71.14 21.09 -11.16
CA VAL A 211 72.14 21.12 -12.24
C VAL A 211 71.64 20.31 -13.44
N ASP A 212 71.81 20.83 -14.66
CA ASP A 212 71.66 20.05 -15.89
C ASP A 212 72.97 19.32 -16.21
N TRP A 213 73.02 18.03 -15.87
CA TRP A 213 74.21 17.19 -16.09
C TRP A 213 74.56 16.96 -17.55
N ARG A 214 73.59 17.15 -18.46
CA ARG A 214 73.83 17.08 -19.90
C ARG A 214 74.46 18.37 -20.39
N GLU A 215 74.06 19.52 -19.85
CA GLU A 215 74.73 20.80 -20.13
C GLU A 215 76.17 20.82 -19.61
N GLN A 216 76.42 20.26 -18.42
CA GLN A 216 77.78 20.10 -17.90
C GLN A 216 78.68 19.30 -18.85
N ALA A 217 78.14 18.30 -19.55
CA ALA A 217 78.89 17.55 -20.56
C ALA A 217 79.25 18.42 -21.78
N VAL A 218 78.35 19.32 -22.20
CA VAL A 218 78.61 20.27 -23.32
C VAL A 218 79.73 21.24 -22.96
N ILE A 219 79.70 21.78 -21.73
CA ILE A 219 80.74 22.69 -21.24
C ILE A 219 82.10 21.97 -21.24
N MET A 220 82.17 20.77 -20.67
CA MET A 220 83.39 19.96 -20.66
C MET A 220 83.89 19.66 -22.08
N ALA A 221 82.98 19.34 -23.01
CA ALA A 221 83.33 19.07 -24.41
C ALA A 221 83.98 20.29 -25.07
N GLN A 222 83.43 21.49 -24.82
CA GLN A 222 83.97 22.74 -25.33
C GLN A 222 85.35 23.04 -24.72
N GLU A 223 85.52 22.87 -23.40
CA GLU A 223 86.80 23.06 -22.72
C GLU A 223 87.91 22.17 -23.29
N TYR A 224 87.60 20.91 -23.60
CA TYR A 224 88.57 20.02 -24.27
C TYR A 224 88.93 20.50 -25.67
N LEU A 225 87.95 20.95 -26.46
CA LEU A 225 88.18 21.44 -27.81
C LEU A 225 88.96 22.75 -27.84
N ASP A 226 88.79 23.60 -26.83
CA ASP A 226 89.57 24.81 -26.66
C ASP A 226 91.04 24.51 -26.34
N TYR A 227 91.31 23.39 -25.64
CA TYR A 227 92.66 22.96 -25.29
C TYR A 227 93.37 22.16 -26.39
N THR A 228 92.66 21.24 -27.05
CA THR A 228 93.23 20.36 -28.08
C THR A 228 92.18 19.84 -29.05
N SER A 229 92.60 19.42 -30.24
CA SER A 229 91.69 18.85 -31.22
C SER A 229 91.35 17.40 -30.89
N PHE A 230 90.07 17.04 -31.01
CA PHE A 230 89.57 15.66 -30.89
C PHE A 230 88.80 15.23 -32.15
N SER A 231 88.78 13.93 -32.42
CA SER A 231 87.79 13.34 -33.31
C SER A 231 86.45 13.19 -32.56
N ARG A 232 85.33 13.10 -33.28
CA ARG A 232 84.01 12.87 -32.68
C ARG A 232 84.02 11.71 -31.68
N GLN A 233 84.52 10.55 -32.10
CA GLN A 233 84.59 9.37 -31.22
C GLN A 233 85.56 9.58 -30.06
N GLY A 234 86.72 10.20 -30.31
CA GLY A 234 87.70 10.46 -29.27
C GLY A 234 87.17 11.38 -28.17
N LEU A 235 86.40 12.42 -28.52
CA LEU A 235 85.78 13.31 -27.53
C LEU A 235 84.66 12.61 -26.76
N ILE A 236 83.86 11.77 -27.42
CA ILE A 236 82.85 10.95 -26.73
C ILE A 236 83.52 10.03 -25.70
N ASP A 237 84.57 9.33 -26.09
CA ASP A 237 85.29 8.42 -25.20
C ASP A 237 85.95 9.17 -24.04
N GLN A 238 86.47 10.39 -24.30
CA GLN A 238 87.02 11.26 -23.26
C GLN A 238 85.95 11.67 -22.24
N LEU A 239 84.77 12.12 -22.68
CA LEU A 239 83.69 12.51 -21.76
C LEU A 239 83.15 11.31 -20.95
N ILE A 240 83.11 10.11 -21.55
CA ILE A 240 82.78 8.89 -20.81
C ILE A 240 83.86 8.60 -19.75
N TYR A 241 85.13 8.81 -20.07
CA TYR A 241 86.23 8.70 -19.10
C TYR A 241 86.11 9.75 -17.97
N GLU A 242 85.62 10.95 -18.28
CA GLU A 242 85.23 11.96 -17.28
C GLU A 242 83.94 11.62 -16.53
N GLY A 243 83.37 10.43 -16.71
CA GLY A 243 82.25 9.92 -15.93
C GLY A 243 80.87 10.37 -16.42
N PHE A 244 80.77 11.02 -17.60
CA PHE A 244 79.48 11.28 -18.21
C PHE A 244 78.86 9.99 -18.77
N SER A 245 77.52 9.91 -18.77
CA SER A 245 76.83 8.83 -19.47
C SER A 245 77.12 8.93 -20.98
N LYS A 246 77.08 7.79 -21.67
CA LYS A 246 77.25 7.76 -23.14
C LYS A 246 76.27 8.70 -23.86
N GLU A 247 75.06 8.83 -23.32
CA GLU A 247 74.02 9.71 -23.85
C GLU A 247 74.41 11.19 -23.69
N HIS A 248 74.85 11.62 -22.50
CA HIS A 248 75.30 12.99 -22.27
C HIS A 248 76.56 13.32 -23.09
N ALA A 249 77.51 12.39 -23.16
CA ALA A 249 78.73 12.53 -23.96
C ALA A 249 78.40 12.68 -25.45
N THR A 250 77.55 11.82 -26.01
CA THR A 250 77.16 11.90 -27.43
C THR A 250 76.44 13.21 -27.73
N TYR A 251 75.48 13.59 -26.87
CA TYR A 251 74.77 14.86 -26.99
C TYR A 251 75.74 16.06 -26.96
N ALA A 252 76.69 16.06 -26.02
CA ALA A 252 77.65 17.13 -25.88
C ALA A 252 78.51 17.31 -27.13
N VAL A 253 79.01 16.21 -27.70
CA VAL A 253 79.82 16.23 -28.93
C VAL A 253 79.00 16.74 -30.13
N ASP A 254 77.73 16.35 -30.22
CA ASP A 254 76.82 16.86 -31.26
C ASP A 254 76.61 18.38 -31.11
N GLN A 255 76.49 18.89 -29.88
CA GLN A 255 76.28 20.33 -29.63
C GLN A 255 77.51 21.18 -29.98
N VAL A 256 78.73 20.66 -29.77
CA VAL A 256 79.97 21.37 -30.13
C VAL A 256 80.38 21.20 -31.60
N GLY A 257 79.54 20.55 -32.40
CA GLY A 257 79.66 20.51 -33.87
C GLY A 257 80.54 19.40 -34.45
N LEU A 258 80.71 18.29 -33.73
CA LEU A 258 81.50 17.12 -34.16
C LEU A 258 80.68 15.87 -34.50
#